data_AF-A0A971G937-F1
#
_entry.id   AF-A0A971G937-F1
#
_cell.length_a   1.000
_cell.length_b   1.000
_cell.length_c   1.000
_cell.angle_alpha   90.00
_cell.angle_beta   90.00
_cell.angle_gamma   90.00
#
_symmetry.space_group_name_H-M   'P 1'
#
loop_
_entity.id
_entity.type
_entity.pdbx_description
1 polymer ?
#
loop_
_entity_poly.entity_id
_entity_poly.type
_entity_poly.pdbx_seq_one_letter_code
_entity_poly.pdbx_strand_id
1 'polypeptide(L)'
;MKLVYGDYSLCFCDGGLEVRKNNVLLYFNRRPMFVTVKTAFAVSEFYDGAYDEVVAFDDIIIAKGVLTVPTGSEFHFTDVYELCESGFKVKRSVKVVKAADDLGFSTKISLVMTQSDDIYDYNYFAPGVWYKHNEFAPDYAIGKDLNCEYFWRMETCYALPVFAMQNIGSGETAAVSRWAADVTMRSQDIVRSENNMDRRFNIGAIGMSKPQSKTLNYMYYGFAYRKDIDTKCDGLSIDYVYPGCDGQMPRERWYAGLDFKGKPKSFQRINHPVEV
;
A
#
# COMPACT_ATOMS: atom_id res chain seq x y z
N MET A 1 -8.85 8.16 21.89
CA MET A 1 -7.41 7.87 22.10
C MET A 1 -6.61 8.62 21.05
N LYS A 2 -5.55 9.35 21.42
CA LYS A 2 -4.78 10.16 20.46
C LYS A 2 -3.31 10.32 20.82
N LEU A 3 -2.47 10.47 19.80
CA LEU A 3 -1.09 10.99 19.89
C LEU A 3 -1.05 12.39 19.29
N VAL A 4 -0.19 13.28 19.81
CA VAL A 4 -0.10 14.68 19.36
C VAL A 4 1.34 15.04 19.02
N TYR A 5 1.54 15.61 17.84
CA TYR A 5 2.82 16.12 17.33
C TYR A 5 2.62 17.53 16.78
N GLY A 6 3.07 18.56 17.52
CA GLY A 6 2.80 19.95 17.17
C GLY A 6 1.29 20.20 16.99
N ASP A 7 0.89 20.74 15.84
CA ASP A 7 -0.52 21.00 15.49
C ASP A 7 -1.26 19.75 14.96
N TYR A 8 -0.56 18.63 14.80
CA TYR A 8 -1.12 17.37 14.28
C TYR A 8 -1.52 16.43 15.41
N SER A 9 -2.61 15.70 15.20
CA SER A 9 -3.06 14.64 16.09
C SER A 9 -3.42 13.38 15.30
N LEU A 10 -2.94 12.24 15.80
CA LEU A 10 -3.31 10.91 15.33
C LEU A 10 -4.38 10.36 16.26
N CYS A 11 -5.61 10.20 15.78
CA CYS A 11 -6.78 9.80 16.55
C CYS A 11 -7.29 8.43 16.09
N PHE A 12 -7.85 7.67 17.03
CA PHE A 12 -8.51 6.39 16.75
C PHE A 12 -10.00 6.47 17.04
N CYS A 13 -10.81 6.08 16.05
CA CYS A 13 -12.27 6.12 16.07
C CYS A 13 -12.81 4.87 15.39
N ASP A 14 -13.66 4.10 16.09
CA ASP A 14 -14.32 2.89 15.57
C ASP A 14 -13.35 1.88 14.92
N GLY A 15 -12.19 1.66 15.55
CA GLY A 15 -11.13 0.78 15.04
C GLY A 15 -10.39 1.34 13.80
N GLY A 16 -10.75 2.52 13.32
CA GLY A 16 -10.05 3.27 12.29
C GLY A 16 -9.06 4.29 12.86
N LEU A 17 -8.37 4.96 11.94
CA LEU A 17 -7.32 5.95 12.16
C LEU A 17 -7.69 7.28 11.48
N GLU A 18 -7.40 8.39 12.13
CA GLU A 18 -7.53 9.74 11.58
C GLU A 18 -6.28 10.56 11.91
N VAL A 19 -5.83 11.38 10.96
CA VAL A 19 -4.81 12.41 11.18
C VAL A 19 -5.46 13.76 10.98
N ARG A 20 -5.41 14.59 12.02
CA ARG A 20 -6.02 15.93 12.05
C ARG A 20 -4.99 17.00 12.31
N LYS A 21 -5.13 18.16 11.66
CA LYS A 21 -4.38 19.38 11.98
C LYS A 21 -5.35 20.43 12.51
N ASN A 22 -5.13 20.94 13.72
CA ASN A 22 -6.06 21.92 14.33
C ASN A 22 -7.53 21.47 14.26
N ASN A 23 -7.80 20.20 14.57
CA ASN A 23 -9.09 19.50 14.45
C ASN A 23 -9.66 19.29 13.04
N VAL A 24 -9.03 19.83 11.98
CA VAL A 24 -9.39 19.55 10.60
C VAL A 24 -8.85 18.18 10.20
N LEU A 25 -9.72 17.30 9.72
CA LEU A 25 -9.33 15.98 9.20
C LEU A 25 -8.54 16.17 7.90
N LEU A 26 -7.31 15.64 7.87
CA LEU A 26 -6.45 15.67 6.68
C LEU A 26 -6.34 14.29 6.05
N TYR A 27 -6.13 13.26 6.87
CA TYR A 27 -5.95 11.89 6.41
C TYR A 27 -6.75 10.91 7.26
N PHE A 28 -7.18 9.79 6.69
CA PHE A 28 -7.84 8.74 7.47
C PHE A 28 -7.58 7.34 6.92
N ASN A 29 -7.84 6.33 7.75
CA ASN A 29 -8.00 4.96 7.32
C ASN A 29 -9.05 4.30 8.21
N ARG A 30 -10.25 4.06 7.65
CA ARG A 30 -11.35 3.44 8.40
C ARG A 30 -11.17 1.94 8.61
N ARG A 31 -10.35 1.29 7.78
CA ARG A 31 -10.16 -0.16 7.77
C ARG A 31 -8.66 -0.49 7.68
N PRO A 32 -7.89 -0.24 8.76
CA PRO A 32 -6.43 -0.29 8.70
C PRO A 32 -5.86 -1.70 8.57
N MET A 33 -6.59 -2.74 8.98
CA MET A 33 -6.21 -4.12 8.75
C MET A 33 -6.52 -4.43 7.29
N PHE A 34 -5.50 -4.37 6.43
CA PHE A 34 -5.64 -4.65 5.00
C PHE A 34 -4.72 -5.80 4.62
N VAL A 35 -5.27 -6.80 3.93
CA VAL A 35 -4.53 -7.92 3.35
C VAL A 35 -4.87 -8.07 1.87
N THR A 36 -3.84 -8.25 1.05
CA THR A 36 -3.98 -8.87 -0.27
C THR A 36 -3.60 -10.34 -0.13
N VAL A 37 -4.46 -11.23 -0.59
CA VAL A 37 -4.18 -12.67 -0.65
C VAL A 37 -3.99 -13.13 -2.09
N LYS A 38 -3.00 -13.98 -2.30
CA LYS A 38 -2.86 -14.81 -3.50
C LYS A 38 -3.63 -16.10 -3.25
N THR A 39 -4.77 -16.24 -3.89
CA THR A 39 -5.62 -17.43 -3.78
C THR A 39 -4.98 -18.65 -4.46
N ALA A 40 -5.54 -19.84 -4.23
CA ALA A 40 -5.17 -21.07 -4.94
C ALA A 40 -5.30 -20.96 -6.48
N PHE A 41 -6.17 -20.07 -6.98
CA PHE A 41 -6.32 -19.79 -8.42
C PHE A 41 -5.29 -18.79 -8.97
N ALA A 42 -4.27 -18.44 -8.17
CA ALA A 42 -3.23 -17.48 -8.47
C ALA A 42 -3.73 -16.04 -8.77
N VAL A 43 -4.97 -15.72 -8.40
CA VAL A 43 -5.51 -14.36 -8.43
C VAL A 43 -5.31 -13.67 -7.10
N SER A 44 -5.11 -12.35 -7.15
CA SER A 44 -5.08 -11.46 -6.00
C SER A 44 -6.48 -10.99 -5.64
N GLU A 45 -6.82 -11.12 -4.37
CA GLU A 45 -8.03 -10.57 -3.75
C GLU A 45 -7.66 -9.69 -2.55
N PHE A 46 -8.51 -8.72 -2.24
CA PHE A 46 -8.27 -7.75 -1.18
C PHE A 46 -9.35 -7.88 -0.12
N TYR A 47 -8.94 -7.75 1.13
CA TYR A 47 -9.82 -7.75 2.29
C TYR A 47 -9.34 -6.70 3.27
N ASP A 48 -10.29 -6.00 3.89
CA ASP A 48 -10.01 -4.97 4.88
C ASP A 48 -10.95 -5.01 6.09
N GLY A 49 -10.50 -4.44 7.20
CA GLY A 49 -11.24 -4.38 8.45
C GLY A 49 -10.73 -3.31 9.40
N ALA A 50 -11.59 -2.86 10.31
CA ALA A 50 -11.22 -2.00 11.42
C ALA A 50 -10.58 -2.84 12.55
N TYR A 51 -9.73 -2.24 13.37
CA TYR A 51 -9.19 -2.93 14.55
C TYR A 51 -10.30 -3.34 15.53
N ASP A 52 -10.14 -4.50 16.16
CA ASP A 52 -11.04 -5.00 17.19
C ASP A 52 -10.79 -4.30 18.54
N GLU A 53 -9.52 -3.98 18.82
CA GLU A 53 -9.08 -3.39 20.08
C GLU A 53 -8.06 -2.28 19.81
N VAL A 54 -8.23 -1.14 20.49
CA VAL A 54 -7.24 -0.06 20.53
C VAL A 54 -7.02 0.34 21.98
N VAL A 55 -5.77 0.31 22.43
CA VAL A 55 -5.38 0.66 23.80
C VAL A 55 -4.27 1.69 23.77
N ALA A 56 -4.36 2.71 24.62
CA ALA A 56 -3.35 3.75 24.77
C ALA A 56 -2.56 3.57 26.07
N PHE A 57 -1.25 3.71 25.99
CA PHE A 57 -0.30 3.70 27.10
C PHE A 57 0.69 4.84 26.89
N ASP A 58 0.57 5.93 27.67
CA ASP A 58 1.43 7.12 27.54
C ASP A 58 1.50 7.63 26.09
N ASP A 59 2.70 7.67 25.50
CA ASP A 59 2.98 8.11 24.13
C ASP A 59 2.89 6.98 23.08
N ILE A 60 2.26 5.86 23.44
CA ILE A 60 2.13 4.66 22.61
C ILE A 60 0.65 4.29 22.49
N ILE A 61 0.22 3.95 21.28
CA ILE A 61 -1.08 3.32 21.01
C ILE A 61 -0.85 1.97 20.37
N ILE A 62 -1.48 0.94 20.93
CA ILE A 62 -1.45 -0.43 20.40
C ILE A 62 -2.83 -0.75 19.86
N ALA A 63 -2.91 -1.04 18.57
CA ALA A 63 -4.13 -1.44 17.88
C ALA A 63 -4.01 -2.88 17.38
N LYS A 64 -5.04 -3.70 17.59
CA LYS A 64 -5.03 -5.13 17.30
C LYS A 64 -6.35 -5.57 16.69
N GLY A 65 -6.28 -6.66 15.94
CA GLY A 65 -7.47 -7.38 15.52
C GLY A 65 -7.15 -8.61 14.71
N VAL A 66 -8.18 -9.37 14.35
CA VAL A 66 -8.08 -10.54 13.48
C VAL A 66 -8.92 -10.31 12.24
N LEU A 67 -8.29 -10.41 11.07
CA LEU A 67 -8.97 -10.37 9.80
C LEU A 67 -9.12 -11.79 9.24
N THR A 68 -10.36 -12.27 9.13
CA THR A 68 -10.70 -13.55 8.52
C THR A 68 -11.12 -13.33 7.07
N VAL A 69 -10.48 -14.02 6.13
CA VAL A 69 -10.84 -13.96 4.71
C VAL A 69 -11.77 -15.13 4.33
N PRO A 70 -12.52 -15.07 3.21
CA PRO A 70 -13.55 -16.07 2.86
C PRO A 70 -13.06 -17.52 2.72
N THR A 71 -11.79 -17.74 2.38
CA THR A 71 -11.17 -19.08 2.34
C THR A 71 -11.04 -19.71 3.74
N GLY A 72 -11.11 -18.90 4.79
CA GLY A 72 -10.93 -19.31 6.18
C GLY A 72 -9.55 -19.02 6.77
N SER A 73 -8.62 -18.44 6.00
CA SER A 73 -7.34 -17.94 6.55
C SER A 73 -7.57 -16.77 7.49
N GLU A 74 -6.78 -16.67 8.56
CA GLU A 74 -6.89 -15.64 9.59
C GLU A 74 -5.54 -14.95 9.83
N PHE A 75 -5.58 -13.61 9.83
CA PHE A 75 -4.41 -12.76 10.01
C PHE A 75 -4.57 -11.91 11.27
N HIS A 76 -3.71 -12.13 12.25
CA HIS A 76 -3.66 -11.33 13.46
C HIS A 76 -2.75 -10.11 13.28
N PHE A 77 -3.34 -8.92 13.36
CA PHE A 77 -2.65 -7.65 13.27
C PHE A 77 -2.29 -7.12 14.66
N THR A 78 -1.09 -6.56 14.76
CA THR A 78 -0.66 -5.75 15.90
C THR A 78 0.12 -4.57 15.37
N ASP A 79 -0.49 -3.39 15.44
CA ASP A 79 0.11 -2.13 15.03
C ASP A 79 0.41 -1.29 16.29
N VAL A 80 1.67 -0.90 16.43
CA VAL A 80 2.15 -0.04 17.51
C VAL A 80 2.47 1.32 16.91
N TYR A 81 1.73 2.33 17.34
CA TYR A 81 1.92 3.72 16.99
C TYR A 81 2.61 4.44 18.15
N GLU A 82 3.62 5.23 17.86
CA GLU A 82 4.34 6.00 18.87
C GLU A 82 4.71 7.39 18.33
N LEU A 83 4.86 8.34 19.25
CA LEU A 83 5.39 9.67 18.94
C LEU A 83 6.91 9.60 18.74
N CYS A 84 7.43 10.28 17.73
CA CYS A 84 8.87 10.47 17.54
C CYS A 84 9.20 11.93 17.19
N GLU A 85 10.48 12.29 17.20
CA GLU A 85 10.94 13.69 17.01
C GLU A 85 10.46 14.34 15.71
N SER A 86 10.19 13.53 14.68
CA SER A 86 9.82 13.97 13.33
C SER A 86 8.39 13.58 12.90
N GLY A 87 7.55 13.12 13.82
CA GLY A 87 6.15 12.79 13.54
C GLY A 87 5.65 11.55 14.28
N PHE A 88 4.96 10.67 13.55
CA PHE A 88 4.42 9.41 14.08
C PHE A 88 5.17 8.23 13.47
N LYS A 89 5.58 7.28 14.31
CA LYS A 89 6.12 6.00 13.86
C LYS A 89 5.05 4.93 14.03
N VAL A 90 4.95 4.03 13.06
CA VAL A 90 4.11 2.85 13.13
C VAL A 90 4.95 1.60 12.89
N LYS A 91 4.77 0.60 13.75
CA LYS A 91 5.32 -0.74 13.59
C LYS A 91 4.17 -1.73 13.48
N ARG A 92 4.05 -2.38 12.33
CA ARG A 92 3.08 -3.43 12.08
C ARG A 92 3.71 -4.81 12.24
N SER A 93 3.01 -5.71 12.93
CA SER A 93 3.26 -7.14 12.92
C SER A 93 2.00 -7.86 12.49
N VAL A 94 2.12 -8.76 11.52
CA VAL A 94 1.01 -9.58 11.03
C VAL A 94 1.43 -11.03 11.12
N LYS A 95 0.63 -11.84 11.80
CA LYS A 95 0.84 -13.28 11.96
C LYS A 95 -0.31 -14.04 11.35
N VAL A 96 -0.02 -15.09 10.60
CA VAL A 96 -1.03 -16.06 10.16
C VAL A 96 -1.36 -16.91 11.38
N VAL A 97 -2.59 -16.83 11.87
CA VAL A 97 -3.04 -17.65 13.03
C VAL A 97 -3.82 -18.88 12.57
N LYS A 98 -4.33 -18.85 11.34
CA LYS A 98 -4.95 -19.98 10.66
C LYS A 98 -4.67 -19.89 9.16
N ALA A 99 -4.17 -20.97 8.58
CA ALA A 99 -3.93 -21.07 7.14
C ALA A 99 -4.99 -21.98 6.50
N ALA A 100 -5.58 -21.51 5.41
CA ALA A 100 -6.43 -22.30 4.51
C ALA A 100 -5.75 -22.42 3.13
N ASP A 101 -6.51 -22.33 2.03
CA ASP A 101 -6.00 -22.55 0.66
C ASP A 101 -5.27 -21.34 0.05
N ASP A 102 -5.11 -20.23 0.78
CA ASP A 102 -4.36 -19.08 0.28
C ASP A 102 -2.87 -19.41 0.19
N LEU A 103 -2.24 -19.03 -0.90
CA LEU A 103 -0.84 -19.34 -1.17
C LEU A 103 0.10 -18.32 -0.51
N GLY A 104 -0.29 -17.04 -0.55
CA GLY A 104 0.53 -15.96 -0.03
C GLY A 104 -0.27 -14.72 0.34
N PHE A 105 0.32 -13.85 1.15
CA PHE A 105 -0.28 -12.58 1.55
C PHE A 105 0.70 -11.41 1.51
N SER A 106 0.16 -10.21 1.39
CA SER A 106 0.84 -8.94 1.66
C SER A 106 -0.12 -8.00 2.37
N THR A 107 0.41 -7.01 3.08
CA THR A 107 -0.39 -6.01 3.81
C THR A 107 0.06 -4.61 3.45
N LYS A 108 -0.75 -3.61 3.79
CA LYS A 108 -0.34 -2.22 3.64
C LYS A 108 -0.83 -1.34 4.77
N ILE A 109 -0.03 -0.33 5.11
CA ILE A 109 -0.46 0.83 5.88
C ILE A 109 -0.83 1.90 4.87
N SER A 110 -2.03 2.45 4.99
CA SER A 110 -2.57 3.45 4.06
C SER A 110 -3.14 4.63 4.81
N LEU A 111 -3.02 5.81 4.24
CA LEU A 111 -3.71 7.03 4.69
C LEU A 111 -4.39 7.67 3.47
N VAL A 112 -5.73 7.71 3.51
CA VAL A 112 -6.58 8.31 2.48
C VAL A 112 -6.55 9.83 2.63
N MET A 113 -6.38 10.53 1.51
CA MET A 113 -6.34 11.98 1.43
C MET A 113 -7.76 12.54 1.42
N THR A 114 -8.06 13.50 2.30
CA THR A 114 -9.42 14.09 2.39
C THR A 114 -9.62 15.31 1.50
N GLN A 115 -8.52 15.96 1.11
CA GLN A 115 -8.58 17.26 0.44
C GLN A 115 -8.98 17.14 -1.04
N SER A 116 -8.58 16.05 -1.70
CA SER A 116 -8.99 15.71 -3.07
C SER A 116 -8.70 14.22 -3.36
N ASP A 117 -9.49 13.63 -4.25
CA ASP A 117 -9.25 12.32 -4.87
C ASP A 117 -8.68 12.43 -6.31
N ASP A 118 -8.48 13.65 -6.79
CA ASP A 118 -7.81 13.93 -8.04
C ASP A 118 -6.29 13.96 -7.84
N ILE A 119 -5.59 13.17 -8.66
CA ILE A 119 -4.14 13.07 -8.68
C ILE A 119 -3.46 14.34 -9.20
N TYR A 120 -4.18 15.15 -9.97
CA TYR A 120 -3.65 16.42 -10.48
C TYR A 120 -3.60 17.51 -9.41
N ASP A 121 -4.32 17.34 -8.30
CA ASP A 121 -4.33 18.29 -7.17
C ASP A 121 -3.12 18.13 -6.23
N TYR A 122 -2.20 17.23 -6.56
CA TYR A 122 -1.03 16.92 -5.74
C TYR A 122 0.28 17.01 -6.52
N ASN A 123 1.32 17.56 -5.87
CA ASN A 123 2.70 17.37 -6.26
C ASN A 123 3.27 16.13 -5.57
N TYR A 124 4.01 15.32 -6.32
CA TYR A 124 4.64 14.10 -5.83
C TYR A 124 6.15 14.26 -5.71
N PHE A 125 6.73 13.59 -4.72
CA PHE A 125 8.17 13.51 -4.54
C PHE A 125 8.60 12.10 -4.11
N ALA A 126 9.43 11.48 -4.94
CA ALA A 126 10.13 10.23 -4.68
C ALA A 126 11.56 10.37 -5.22
N PRO A 127 12.60 10.41 -4.38
CA PRO A 127 13.96 10.72 -4.81
C PRO A 127 14.47 9.83 -5.93
N GLY A 128 14.83 10.45 -7.07
CA GLY A 128 15.33 9.78 -8.26
C GLY A 128 14.26 9.06 -9.11
N VAL A 129 12.98 9.14 -8.72
CA VAL A 129 11.92 8.33 -9.31
C VAL A 129 10.70 9.17 -9.72
N TRP A 130 10.27 10.11 -8.89
CA TRP A 130 9.09 10.94 -9.16
C TRP A 130 9.26 12.37 -8.68
N TYR A 131 9.08 13.33 -9.58
CA TYR A 131 8.99 14.75 -9.25
C TYR A 131 7.78 15.41 -9.92
N LYS A 132 6.90 16.02 -9.13
CA LYS A 132 5.62 16.59 -9.58
C LYS A 132 4.81 15.55 -10.36
N HIS A 133 4.42 15.81 -11.61
CA HIS A 133 3.69 14.86 -12.46
C HIS A 133 4.58 14.09 -13.44
N ASN A 134 5.90 14.11 -13.25
CA ASN A 134 6.86 13.41 -14.12
C ASN A 134 6.67 13.74 -15.62
N GLU A 135 6.29 14.98 -15.94
CA GLU A 135 5.97 15.44 -17.30
C GLU A 135 7.09 15.15 -18.31
N PHE A 136 8.33 15.36 -17.89
CA PHE A 136 9.55 15.15 -18.70
C PHE A 136 10.22 13.79 -18.48
N ALA A 137 9.62 12.89 -17.70
CA ALA A 137 10.15 11.54 -17.52
C ALA A 137 9.92 10.67 -18.77
N PRO A 138 10.72 9.60 -18.96
CA PRO A 138 10.46 8.61 -20.01
C PRO A 138 9.07 7.98 -19.91
N ASP A 139 8.55 7.49 -21.04
CA ASP A 139 7.17 6.96 -21.14
C ASP A 139 6.89 5.76 -20.23
N TYR A 140 7.93 5.03 -19.84
CA TYR A 140 7.86 3.89 -18.94
C TYR A 140 8.06 4.25 -17.45
N ALA A 141 8.29 5.53 -17.12
CA ALA A 141 8.51 5.94 -15.74
C ALA A 141 7.22 5.86 -14.91
N ILE A 142 7.37 5.58 -13.62
CA ILE A 142 6.26 5.68 -12.67
C ILE A 142 5.73 7.12 -12.67
N GLY A 143 4.42 7.30 -12.52
CA GLY A 143 3.82 8.64 -12.51
C GLY A 143 3.71 9.32 -13.86
N LYS A 144 4.19 8.70 -14.95
CA LYS A 144 3.99 9.18 -16.32
C LYS A 144 2.58 8.87 -16.84
N ASP A 145 2.13 7.62 -16.72
CA ASP A 145 0.73 7.27 -16.94
C ASP A 145 -0.05 7.43 -15.63
N LEU A 146 -0.63 8.60 -15.45
CA LEU A 146 -1.45 8.93 -14.29
C LEU A 146 -2.80 8.17 -14.26
N ASN A 147 -3.15 7.38 -15.30
CA ASN A 147 -4.30 6.48 -15.26
C ASN A 147 -4.00 5.14 -14.55
N CYS A 148 -2.82 4.97 -13.96
CA CYS A 148 -2.54 3.81 -13.11
C CYS A 148 -3.30 3.88 -11.77
N GLU A 149 -3.61 2.70 -11.22
CA GLU A 149 -4.29 2.59 -9.91
C GLU A 149 -3.29 2.47 -8.75
N TYR A 150 -2.11 1.93 -9.02
CA TYR A 150 -1.10 1.64 -7.99
C TYR A 150 0.23 2.18 -8.44
N PHE A 151 0.73 3.20 -7.75
CA PHE A 151 2.03 3.79 -8.01
C PHE A 151 2.97 3.48 -6.85
N TRP A 152 3.21 2.20 -6.65
CA TRP A 152 4.16 1.71 -5.66
C TRP A 152 5.49 1.43 -6.32
N ARG A 153 6.56 1.74 -5.62
CA ARG A 153 7.91 1.31 -5.99
C ARG A 153 8.56 0.76 -4.74
N MET A 154 9.37 -0.27 -4.91
CA MET A 154 10.21 -0.73 -3.81
C MET A 154 11.07 0.39 -3.27
N GLU A 155 11.19 0.42 -1.94
CA GLU A 155 11.95 1.45 -1.24
C GLU A 155 13.45 1.44 -1.58
N THR A 156 13.99 0.31 -2.04
CA THR A 156 15.37 0.16 -2.54
C THR A 156 15.59 0.72 -3.94
N CYS A 157 14.53 1.10 -4.65
CA CYS A 157 14.63 1.79 -5.94
C CYS A 157 14.64 3.32 -5.80
N TYR A 158 14.42 3.86 -4.60
CA TYR A 158 14.54 5.28 -4.33
C TYR A 158 15.97 5.62 -3.90
N ALA A 159 16.44 6.83 -4.23
CA ALA A 159 17.72 7.32 -3.71
C ALA A 159 17.68 7.51 -2.18
N LEU A 160 16.49 7.74 -1.63
CA LEU A 160 16.17 7.72 -0.21
C LEU A 160 14.75 7.13 -0.08
N PRO A 161 14.48 6.18 0.85
CA PRO A 161 13.22 5.43 0.91
C PRO A 161 12.06 6.28 1.46
N VAL A 162 11.72 7.36 0.77
CA VAL A 162 10.66 8.31 1.11
C VAL A 162 9.77 8.56 -0.10
N PHE A 163 8.48 8.68 0.15
CA PHE A 163 7.50 9.17 -0.80
C PHE A 163 6.66 10.26 -0.14
N ALA A 164 6.43 11.36 -0.84
CA ALA A 164 5.63 12.48 -0.35
C ALA A 164 4.58 12.93 -1.36
N MET A 165 3.44 13.36 -0.84
CA MET A 165 2.31 13.94 -1.55
C MET A 165 1.99 15.29 -0.92
N GLN A 166 2.11 16.36 -1.70
CA GLN A 166 1.75 17.72 -1.28
C GLN A 166 0.50 18.16 -2.05
N ASN A 167 -0.57 18.51 -1.34
CA ASN A 167 -1.73 19.15 -1.96
C ASN A 167 -1.36 20.55 -2.46
N ILE A 168 -1.62 20.84 -3.73
CA ILE A 168 -1.20 22.09 -4.38
C ILE A 168 -1.93 23.30 -3.80
N GLY A 169 -3.23 23.17 -3.54
CA GLY A 169 -4.07 24.29 -3.08
C GLY A 169 -3.78 24.72 -1.64
N SER A 170 -3.53 23.76 -0.75
CA SER A 170 -3.31 24.03 0.68
C SER A 170 -1.85 24.03 1.11
N GLY A 171 -0.96 23.40 0.34
CA GLY A 171 0.44 23.16 0.72
C GLY A 171 0.63 22.03 1.75
N GLU A 172 -0.44 21.43 2.27
CA GLU A 172 -0.37 20.31 3.21
C GLU A 172 0.33 19.11 2.56
N THR A 173 1.23 18.47 3.32
CA THR A 173 2.08 17.40 2.81
C THR A 173 2.02 16.19 3.73
N ALA A 174 1.82 15.02 3.14
CA ALA A 174 2.04 13.73 3.80
C ALA A 174 3.32 13.11 3.23
N ALA A 175 4.15 12.55 4.11
CA ALA A 175 5.33 11.79 3.71
C ALA A 175 5.39 10.47 4.47
N VAL A 176 5.78 9.40 3.78
CA VAL A 176 6.01 8.08 4.35
C VAL A 176 7.43 7.66 4.03
N SER A 177 8.12 7.11 5.03
CA SER A 177 9.48 6.61 4.91
C SER A 177 9.67 5.36 5.76
N ARG A 178 10.59 4.48 5.36
CA ARG A 178 11.04 3.39 6.25
C ARG A 178 11.97 3.96 7.31
N TRP A 179 11.62 3.74 8.57
CA TRP A 179 12.40 4.23 9.71
C TRP A 179 13.74 3.51 9.88
N ALA A 180 13.76 2.18 9.76
CA ALA A 180 14.94 1.37 10.02
C ALA A 180 15.71 1.02 8.74
N ALA A 181 17.04 1.10 8.80
CA ALA A 181 17.95 0.65 7.75
C ALA A 181 18.25 -0.86 7.86
N ASP A 182 17.20 -1.67 7.90
CA ASP A 182 17.24 -3.12 8.17
C ASP A 182 16.84 -3.97 6.95
N VAL A 183 16.79 -3.36 5.77
CA VAL A 183 16.50 -4.04 4.52
C VAL A 183 17.62 -5.02 4.18
N THR A 184 17.25 -6.24 3.80
CA THR A 184 18.19 -7.27 3.34
C THR A 184 18.07 -7.46 1.84
N MET A 185 19.12 -7.99 1.22
CA MET A 185 19.11 -8.31 -0.20
C MET A 185 18.16 -9.49 -0.46
N ARG A 186 17.29 -9.33 -1.46
CA ARG A 186 16.46 -10.43 -1.96
C ARG A 186 17.31 -11.53 -2.58
N SER A 187 16.80 -12.76 -2.61
CA SER A 187 17.38 -13.82 -3.45
C SER A 187 17.37 -13.36 -4.92
N GLN A 188 18.49 -13.63 -5.60
CA GLN A 188 18.63 -13.42 -7.04
C GLN A 188 18.35 -14.71 -7.85
N ASP A 189 18.11 -15.83 -7.17
CA ASP A 189 17.85 -17.14 -7.79
C ASP A 189 16.45 -17.22 -8.41
N ILE A 190 15.54 -16.34 -7.97
CA ILE A 190 14.15 -16.30 -8.42
C ILE A 190 13.94 -15.05 -9.28
N VAL A 191 13.56 -15.27 -10.55
CA VAL A 191 13.09 -14.19 -11.42
C VAL A 191 11.80 -13.61 -10.83
N ARG A 192 11.75 -12.29 -10.73
CA ARG A 192 10.55 -11.58 -10.25
C ARG A 192 9.48 -11.60 -11.32
N SER A 193 8.60 -12.59 -11.20
CA SER A 193 7.36 -12.67 -11.96
C SER A 193 6.26 -11.87 -11.24
N GLU A 194 5.10 -11.76 -11.89
CA GLU A 194 4.01 -10.87 -11.48
C GLU A 194 3.39 -11.23 -10.11
N ASN A 195 3.55 -12.46 -9.63
CA ASN A 195 2.93 -12.92 -8.39
C ASN A 195 3.80 -13.95 -7.63
N ASN A 196 4.93 -13.48 -7.11
CA ASN A 196 5.91 -14.33 -6.42
C ASN A 196 5.61 -14.50 -4.93
N MET A 197 6.17 -15.55 -4.34
CA MET A 197 6.15 -15.82 -2.90
C MET A 197 7.57 -15.99 -2.39
N ASP A 198 7.95 -15.24 -1.36
CA ASP A 198 9.29 -15.31 -0.76
C ASP A 198 9.24 -14.89 0.71
N ARG A 199 9.42 -15.87 1.62
CA ARG A 199 9.43 -15.65 3.07
C ARG A 199 10.55 -14.73 3.53
N ARG A 200 11.67 -14.68 2.81
CA ARG A 200 12.86 -13.91 3.18
C ARG A 200 12.79 -12.47 2.69
N PHE A 201 11.76 -12.13 1.91
CA PHE A 201 11.64 -10.81 1.31
C PHE A 201 11.25 -9.76 2.35
N ASN A 202 12.17 -8.88 2.74
CA ASN A 202 11.93 -7.85 3.74
C ASN A 202 11.98 -6.41 3.19
N ILE A 203 12.03 -6.27 1.86
CA ILE A 203 11.96 -4.97 1.18
C ILE A 203 10.49 -4.55 1.13
N GLY A 204 10.18 -3.33 1.56
CA GLY A 204 8.86 -2.72 1.41
C GLY A 204 8.71 -1.95 0.09
N ALA A 205 7.50 -1.51 -0.21
CA ALA A 205 7.23 -0.55 -1.28
C ALA A 205 6.47 0.65 -0.74
N ILE A 206 6.78 1.83 -1.26
CA ILE A 206 6.20 3.10 -0.83
C ILE A 206 5.63 3.79 -2.06
N GLY A 207 4.51 4.48 -1.92
CA GLY A 207 3.92 5.21 -3.02
C GLY A 207 2.49 5.63 -2.72
N MET A 208 1.65 5.65 -3.75
CA MET A 208 0.23 5.94 -3.61
C MET A 208 -0.65 4.95 -4.36
N SER A 209 -1.92 4.89 -3.98
CA SER A 209 -2.94 4.20 -4.76
C SER A 209 -4.19 5.03 -4.97
N LYS A 210 -4.80 4.82 -6.13
CA LYS A 210 -6.15 5.23 -6.52
C LYS A 210 -6.90 3.94 -6.91
N PRO A 211 -7.23 3.08 -5.93
CA PRO A 211 -7.80 1.78 -6.22
C PRO A 211 -9.18 1.92 -6.84
N GLN A 212 -9.53 0.97 -7.72
CA GLN A 212 -10.89 0.78 -8.20
C GLN A 212 -11.54 -0.37 -7.44
N SER A 213 -12.87 -0.47 -7.48
CA SER A 213 -13.63 -1.62 -6.96
C SER A 213 -13.47 -2.88 -7.81
N LYS A 214 -12.32 -3.02 -8.49
CA LYS A 214 -11.96 -4.12 -9.37
C LYS A 214 -10.51 -4.51 -9.11
N THR A 215 -10.22 -5.80 -9.03
CA THR A 215 -8.84 -6.28 -9.02
C THR A 215 -8.24 -6.22 -10.42
N LEU A 216 -6.96 -5.92 -10.55
CA LEU A 216 -6.19 -6.18 -11.77
C LEU A 216 -5.33 -7.44 -11.56
N ASN A 217 -5.68 -8.51 -12.25
CA ASN A 217 -4.96 -9.78 -12.25
C ASN A 217 -4.42 -10.07 -13.64
N TYR A 218 -3.23 -10.66 -13.73
CA TYR A 218 -2.69 -11.17 -14.98
C TYR A 218 -2.68 -12.69 -14.93
N MET A 219 -3.40 -13.32 -15.87
CA MET A 219 -3.54 -14.77 -15.95
C MET A 219 -2.62 -15.34 -17.04
N TYR A 220 -2.51 -16.67 -17.10
CA TYR A 220 -1.72 -17.38 -18.11
C TYR A 220 -2.06 -16.88 -19.54
N TYR A 221 -1.03 -16.62 -20.37
CA TYR A 221 -1.04 -15.81 -21.61
C TYR A 221 -1.02 -14.27 -21.45
N GLY A 222 -0.87 -13.75 -20.24
CA GLY A 222 -0.65 -12.32 -19.99
C GLY A 222 -1.88 -11.45 -20.23
N PHE A 223 -3.08 -12.05 -20.24
CA PHE A 223 -4.32 -11.28 -20.36
C PHE A 223 -4.70 -10.67 -19.01
N ALA A 224 -5.12 -9.40 -19.04
CA ALA A 224 -5.64 -8.72 -17.87
C ALA A 224 -7.05 -9.22 -17.57
N TYR A 225 -7.24 -9.75 -16.38
CA TYR A 225 -8.53 -10.12 -15.82
C TYR A 225 -8.93 -9.09 -14.75
N ARG A 226 -10.14 -8.54 -14.89
CA ARG A 226 -10.74 -7.65 -13.91
C ARG A 226 -11.97 -8.29 -13.29
N LYS A 227 -11.94 -8.42 -11.97
CA LYS A 227 -13.01 -8.97 -11.14
C LYS A 227 -13.49 -7.89 -10.18
N ASP A 228 -14.80 -7.71 -10.06
CA ASP A 228 -15.37 -6.85 -9.05
C ASP A 228 -15.05 -7.40 -7.64
N ILE A 229 -14.84 -6.49 -6.69
CA ILE A 229 -14.55 -6.83 -5.30
C ILE A 229 -15.42 -6.03 -4.36
N ASP A 230 -15.74 -6.63 -3.22
CA ASP A 230 -16.55 -6.00 -2.18
C ASP A 230 -15.75 -4.99 -1.33
N THR A 231 -14.41 -5.02 -1.42
CA THR A 231 -13.54 -4.08 -0.70
C THR A 231 -13.82 -2.65 -1.14
N LYS A 232 -14.20 -1.81 -0.18
CA LYS A 232 -14.54 -0.41 -0.42
C LYS A 232 -13.29 0.41 -0.72
N CYS A 233 -13.36 1.21 -1.79
CA CYS A 233 -12.35 2.22 -2.11
C CYS A 233 -12.77 3.57 -1.51
N ASP A 234 -11.98 4.09 -0.57
CA ASP A 234 -12.27 5.37 0.10
C ASP A 234 -11.65 6.59 -0.60
N GLY A 235 -10.84 6.40 -1.64
CA GLY A 235 -10.24 7.48 -2.44
C GLY A 235 -8.74 7.31 -2.68
N LEU A 236 -8.06 8.41 -2.96
CA LEU A 236 -6.62 8.49 -3.15
C LEU A 236 -5.90 8.30 -1.81
N SER A 237 -4.87 7.45 -1.74
CA SER A 237 -4.11 7.21 -0.51
C SER A 237 -2.60 7.19 -0.72
N ILE A 238 -1.86 7.60 0.31
CA ILE A 238 -0.43 7.30 0.46
C ILE A 238 -0.27 5.95 1.17
N ASP A 239 0.62 5.10 0.67
CA ASP A 239 0.74 3.70 1.08
C ASP A 239 2.17 3.27 1.39
N TYR A 240 2.29 2.39 2.37
CA TYR A 240 3.44 1.51 2.60
C TYR A 240 2.98 0.06 2.48
N VAL A 241 3.51 -0.69 1.51
CA VAL A 241 3.15 -2.08 1.20
C VAL A 241 4.26 -3.04 1.62
N TYR A 242 3.90 -4.13 2.28
CA TYR A 242 4.84 -5.12 2.78
C TYR A 242 4.29 -6.57 2.68
N PRO A 243 5.06 -7.52 2.10
CA PRO A 243 6.28 -7.31 1.32
C PRO A 243 6.07 -6.42 0.09
N GLY A 244 7.13 -5.74 -0.33
CA GLY A 244 7.10 -4.70 -1.35
C GLY A 244 6.88 -5.21 -2.76
N CYS A 245 6.24 -4.38 -3.58
CA CYS A 245 5.91 -4.63 -4.98
C CYS A 245 6.32 -3.45 -5.87
N ASP A 246 6.43 -3.71 -7.16
CA ASP A 246 6.38 -2.64 -8.16
C ASP A 246 4.93 -2.55 -8.64
N GLY A 247 4.37 -1.35 -8.54
CA GLY A 247 3.01 -1.01 -8.93
C GLY A 247 2.75 -1.17 -10.42
N GLN A 248 1.72 -0.50 -10.90
CA GLN A 248 1.42 -0.45 -12.33
C GLN A 248 2.46 0.43 -13.03
N MET A 249 3.25 -0.17 -13.91
CA MET A 249 4.18 0.55 -14.78
C MET A 249 3.74 0.43 -16.24
N PRO A 250 3.83 1.51 -17.05
CA PRO A 250 3.59 1.41 -18.48
C PRO A 250 4.58 0.42 -19.13
N ARG A 251 4.08 -0.50 -19.96
CA ARG A 251 4.94 -1.36 -20.80
C ARG A 251 5.09 -0.77 -22.19
N GLU A 252 6.31 -0.80 -22.71
CA GLU A 252 6.57 -0.42 -24.10
C GLU A 252 6.03 -1.47 -25.09
N ARG A 253 5.31 -1.00 -26.11
CA ARG A 253 5.00 -1.73 -27.36
C ARG A 253 4.34 -3.12 -27.22
N TRP A 254 3.59 -3.37 -26.16
CA TRP A 254 2.83 -4.61 -26.00
C TRP A 254 1.33 -4.31 -26.08
N TYR A 255 0.51 -5.34 -26.28
CA TYR A 255 -0.95 -5.23 -26.29
C TYR A 255 -1.53 -5.95 -25.07
N ALA A 256 -2.57 -5.37 -24.47
CA ALA A 256 -3.29 -6.01 -23.36
C ALA A 256 -4.23 -7.10 -23.90
N GLY A 257 -3.77 -8.34 -23.94
CA GLY A 257 -4.60 -9.50 -24.30
C GLY A 257 -4.78 -9.75 -25.81
N LEU A 258 -5.69 -10.67 -26.13
CA LEU A 258 -5.89 -11.22 -27.48
C LEU A 258 -6.60 -10.27 -28.45
N ASP A 259 -7.26 -9.22 -27.96
CA ASP A 259 -8.08 -8.31 -28.77
C ASP A 259 -7.35 -7.00 -29.13
N PHE A 260 -6.12 -6.80 -28.65
CA PHE A 260 -5.21 -5.71 -28.99
C PHE A 260 -5.70 -4.28 -28.65
N LYS A 261 -6.77 -4.13 -27.84
CA LYS A 261 -7.43 -2.82 -27.63
C LYS A 261 -6.87 -1.98 -26.47
N GLY A 262 -6.02 -2.53 -25.62
CA GLY A 262 -5.48 -1.84 -24.43
C GLY A 262 -3.96 -1.72 -24.41
N LYS A 263 -3.45 -0.67 -23.77
CA LYS A 263 -2.03 -0.57 -23.37
C LYS A 263 -1.81 -1.47 -22.15
N PRO A 264 -0.90 -2.47 -22.20
CA PRO A 264 -0.60 -3.31 -21.07
C PRO A 264 0.19 -2.54 -20.02
N LYS A 265 0.00 -2.94 -18.76
CA LYS A 265 0.75 -2.45 -17.61
C LYS A 265 1.46 -3.63 -16.97
N SER A 266 2.70 -3.48 -16.52
CA SER A 266 3.25 -4.53 -15.63
C SER A 266 2.75 -4.28 -14.23
N PHE A 267 2.50 -5.35 -13.47
CA PHE A 267 2.24 -5.25 -12.05
C PHE A 267 2.91 -6.43 -11.34
N GLN A 268 3.86 -6.16 -10.45
CA GLN A 268 4.67 -7.21 -9.81
C GLN A 268 4.44 -7.24 -8.31
N ARG A 269 3.71 -8.25 -7.84
CA ARG A 269 3.46 -8.48 -6.43
C ARG A 269 4.42 -9.53 -5.86
N ILE A 270 4.83 -9.27 -4.63
CA ILE A 270 5.50 -10.24 -3.78
C ILE A 270 4.61 -10.49 -2.59
N ASN A 271 4.56 -11.73 -2.15
CA ASN A 271 3.81 -12.17 -1.01
C ASN A 271 4.71 -12.96 -0.06
N HIS A 272 4.38 -12.94 1.22
CA HIS A 272 4.84 -13.94 2.16
C HIS A 272 3.92 -15.15 2.10
N PRO A 273 4.40 -16.37 2.37
CA PRO A 273 3.53 -17.54 2.37
C PRO A 273 2.49 -17.45 3.50
N VAL A 274 1.29 -17.99 3.26
CA VAL A 274 0.26 -18.14 4.31
C VAL A 274 0.52 -19.45 5.04
N GLU A 275 1.31 -19.39 6.11
CA GLU A 275 1.69 -20.54 6.94
C GLU A 275 1.76 -20.12 8.42
N VAL A 276 1.39 -21.03 9.34
CA VAL A 276 1.39 -20.82 10.80
C VAL A 276 2.78 -21.01 11.40
#